data_AF-A0A7S3UXA0-F1
#
_entry.id   AF-A0A7S3UXA0-F1
#
_cell.length_a   1.000
_cell.length_b   1.000
_cell.length_c   1.000
_cell.angle_alpha   90.00
_cell.angle_beta   90.00
_cell.angle_gamma   90.00
#
_symmetry.space_group_name_H-M   'P 1'
#
loop_
_entity.id
_entity.type
_entity.pdbx_description
1 polymer ?
#
loop_
_entity_poly.entity_id
_entity_poly.type
_entity_poly.pdbx_seq_one_letter_code
_entity_poly.pdbx_strand_id
1 'polypeptide(L)'
;GAQVLSLAAHGGRLFCGGADGAIRVWDQATSKHLGNLEKHKGPVWSLAIWREGEDVYLMSGGQDASVQFWDLTGGAAAAAEEQGGAQGSDDEGGEEAEE
;
A
#
# COMPACT_ATOMS: atom_id res chain seq x y z
N GLY A 1 -5.44 18.14 4.01
CA GLY A 1 -5.66 17.55 2.68
C GLY A 1 -4.60 16.49 2.46
N ALA A 2 -4.98 15.29 2.01
CA ALA A 2 -4.00 14.26 1.68
C ALA A 2 -3.20 14.73 0.46
N GLN A 3 -1.90 14.97 0.64
CA GLN A 3 -1.01 15.35 -0.45
C GLN A 3 -0.50 14.08 -1.13
N VAL A 4 -0.59 14.05 -2.46
CA VAL A 4 0.05 13.03 -3.28
C VAL A 4 1.51 13.44 -3.47
N LEU A 5 2.42 12.52 -3.14
CA LEU A 5 3.86 12.77 -3.22
C LEU A 5 4.52 11.98 -4.36
N SER A 6 3.91 10.87 -4.76
CA SER A 6 4.43 9.98 -5.79
C SER A 6 3.32 9.31 -6.58
N LEU A 7 3.63 8.97 -7.83
CA LEU A 7 2.70 8.33 -8.77
C LEU A 7 3.40 7.20 -9.53
N ALA A 8 2.68 6.12 -9.77
CA ALA A 8 3.04 5.08 -10.72
C ALA A 8 1.78 4.52 -11.39
N ALA A 9 1.90 3.89 -12.56
CA ALA A 9 0.76 3.29 -13.24
C ALA A 9 1.14 1.98 -13.94
N HIS A 10 0.25 0.99 -13.86
CA HIS A 10 0.43 -0.28 -14.54
C HIS A 10 -0.91 -0.98 -14.80
N GLY A 11 -1.07 -1.61 -15.98
CA GLY A 11 -2.20 -2.50 -16.24
C GLY A 11 -3.59 -1.87 -16.03
N GLY A 12 -3.75 -0.58 -16.35
CA GLY A 12 -5.01 0.15 -16.15
C GLY A 12 -5.24 0.67 -14.73
N ARG A 13 -4.23 0.62 -13.86
CA ARG A 13 -4.26 1.14 -12.51
C ARG A 13 -3.31 2.31 -12.31
N LEU A 14 -3.75 3.25 -11.50
CA LEU A 14 -2.94 4.35 -10.98
C LEU A 14 -2.68 4.13 -9.49
N PHE A 15 -1.44 4.27 -9.08
CA PHE A 15 -0.97 4.18 -7.71
C PHE A 15 -0.52 5.55 -7.24
N CYS A 16 -1.05 6.00 -6.10
CA CYS A 16 -0.78 7.33 -5.54
C CYS A 16 -0.23 7.19 -4.12
N GLY A 17 1.05 7.49 -3.93
CA GLY A 17 1.68 7.50 -2.61
C GLY A 17 1.32 8.77 -1.83
N GLY A 18 0.80 8.60 -0.63
CA GLY A 18 0.36 9.69 0.24
C GLY A 18 1.35 10.06 1.33
N ALA A 19 1.22 11.29 1.84
CA ALA A 19 1.91 11.75 3.04
C ALA A 19 1.49 10.99 4.32
N ASP A 20 0.36 10.29 4.28
CA ASP A 20 -0.18 9.49 5.38
C ASP A 20 0.30 8.03 5.37
N GLY A 21 1.19 7.65 4.45
CA GLY A 21 1.70 6.29 4.31
C GLY A 21 0.82 5.34 3.52
N ALA A 22 -0.38 5.77 3.13
CA ALA A 22 -1.24 4.98 2.26
C ALA A 22 -0.85 5.15 0.79
N ILE A 23 -0.80 4.04 0.06
CA ILE A 23 -0.77 4.04 -1.41
C ILE A 23 -2.19 3.77 -1.89
N ARG A 24 -2.81 4.75 -2.52
CA ARG A 24 -4.18 4.63 -3.04
C ARG A 24 -4.16 4.09 -4.46
N VAL A 25 -5.01 3.11 -4.73
CA VAL A 25 -5.12 2.44 -6.01
C VAL A 25 -6.40 2.88 -6.69
N TRP A 26 -6.29 3.29 -7.95
CA TRP A 26 -7.41 3.76 -8.76
C TRP A 26 -7.48 2.98 -10.06
N ASP A 27 -8.69 2.74 -10.53
CA ASP A 27 -8.95 2.32 -11.90
C ASP A 27 -8.79 3.53 -12.83
N GLN A 28 -7.88 3.43 -13.79
CA GLN A 28 -7.52 4.55 -14.67
C GLN A 28 -8.64 4.91 -15.64
N ALA A 29 -9.43 3.92 -16.10
CA ALA A 29 -10.46 4.13 -17.10
C ALA A 29 -11.72 4.77 -16.50
N THR A 30 -12.10 4.34 -15.32
CA THR A 30 -13.33 4.74 -14.63
C THR A 30 -13.10 5.78 -13.55
N SER A 31 -11.84 6.07 -13.21
CA SER A 31 -11.46 6.94 -12.10
C SER A 31 -12.04 6.49 -10.75
N LYS A 32 -12.33 5.19 -10.60
CA LYS A 32 -12.85 4.63 -9.36
C LYS A 32 -11.72 4.27 -8.42
N HIS A 33 -11.91 4.58 -7.14
CA HIS A 33 -11.03 4.13 -6.08
C HIS A 33 -11.19 2.61 -5.90
N LEU A 34 -10.09 1.86 -5.96
CA LEU A 34 -10.07 0.40 -5.85
C LEU A 34 -9.67 -0.07 -4.45
N GLY A 35 -8.88 0.72 -3.72
CA GLY A 35 -8.42 0.37 -2.37
C GLY A 35 -7.11 1.03 -2.00
N ASN A 36 -6.58 0.67 -0.82
CA ASN A 36 -5.33 1.20 -0.28
C ASN A 36 -4.34 0.08 0.02
N LEU A 37 -3.04 0.39 -0.13
CA LEU A 37 -1.94 -0.43 0.38
C LEU A 37 -1.32 0.32 1.57
N GLU A 38 -1.49 -0.21 2.78
CA GLU A 38 -1.22 0.50 4.04
C GLU A 38 -0.11 -0.16 4.86
N LYS A 39 1.01 -0.51 4.20
CA LYS A 39 2.18 -1.08 4.90
C LYS A 39 3.12 -0.02 5.47
N HIS A 40 3.17 1.18 4.89
CA HIS A 40 4.10 2.21 5.36
C HIS A 40 3.61 2.92 6.62
N LYS A 41 4.55 3.21 7.53
CA LYS A 41 4.33 3.96 8.78
C LYS A 41 4.77 5.42 8.66
N GLY A 42 4.56 6.04 7.50
CA GLY A 42 4.92 7.42 7.21
C GLY A 42 4.86 7.73 5.71
N PRO A 43 5.13 8.99 5.29
CA PRO A 43 5.04 9.43 3.90
C PRO A 43 5.67 8.49 2.88
N VAL A 44 4.95 8.21 1.79
CA VAL A 44 5.45 7.44 0.65
C VAL A 44 6.07 8.39 -0.36
N TRP A 45 7.40 8.42 -0.42
CA TRP A 45 8.13 9.36 -1.26
C TRP A 45 8.35 8.87 -2.68
N SER A 46 8.36 7.56 -2.89
CA SER A 46 8.67 6.99 -4.20
C SER A 46 7.81 5.77 -4.50
N LEU A 47 7.44 5.66 -5.77
CA LEU A 47 6.79 4.49 -6.36
C LEU A 47 7.53 4.12 -7.64
N ALA A 48 7.74 2.81 -7.85
CA ALA A 48 8.35 2.28 -9.05
C ALA A 48 7.67 0.98 -9.47
N ILE A 49 7.62 0.74 -10.79
CA ILE A 49 7.21 -0.53 -11.36
C ILE A 49 8.45 -1.27 -11.82
N TRP A 50 8.59 -2.52 -11.40
CA TRP A 50 9.59 -3.45 -11.90
C TRP A 50 8.91 -4.58 -12.68
N ARG A 51 9.57 -5.07 -13.72
CA ARG A 51 9.07 -6.14 -14.60
C ARG A 51 10.22 -7.03 -15.03
N GLU A 52 10.05 -8.33 -14.88
CA GLU A 52 10.92 -9.35 -15.46
C GLU A 52 10.04 -10.45 -16.07
N GLY A 53 10.01 -10.52 -17.40
CA GLY A 53 9.09 -11.43 -18.09
C GLY A 53 7.61 -11.10 -17.83
N GLU A 54 6.87 -12.09 -17.32
CA GLU A 54 5.46 -11.95 -16.92
C GLU A 54 5.31 -11.36 -15.52
N ASP A 55 6.37 -11.39 -14.72
CA ASP A 55 6.34 -10.92 -13.34
C ASP A 55 6.36 -9.40 -13.30
N VAL A 56 5.45 -8.80 -12.54
CA VAL A 56 5.34 -7.35 -12.39
C VAL A 56 5.18 -7.02 -10.92
N TYR A 57 5.96 -6.05 -10.43
CA TYR A 57 5.92 -5.62 -9.04
C TYR A 57 5.77 -4.12 -8.93
N LEU A 58 4.97 -3.68 -7.96
CA LEU A 58 5.02 -2.33 -7.44
C LEU A 58 6.00 -2.30 -6.27
N MET A 59 6.88 -1.32 -6.27
CA MET A 59 7.82 -1.04 -5.19
C MET A 59 7.57 0.35 -4.65
N SER A 60 7.64 0.52 -3.34
CA SER A 60 7.55 1.84 -2.71
C SER A 60 8.63 2.04 -1.66
N GLY A 61 9.07 3.28 -1.53
CA GLY A 61 9.98 3.72 -0.46
C GLY A 61 9.36 4.85 0.34
N GLY A 62 9.48 4.76 1.67
CA GLY A 62 8.83 5.70 2.59
C GLY A 62 9.75 6.22 3.69
N GLN A 63 9.20 7.13 4.49
CA GLN A 63 9.89 7.74 5.63
C GLN A 63 10.29 6.78 6.73
N ASP A 64 9.58 5.66 6.83
CA ASP A 64 9.85 4.59 7.80
C ASP A 64 11.12 3.77 7.49
N ALA A 65 11.93 4.21 6.50
CA ALA A 65 13.13 3.54 6.02
C ALA A 65 12.89 2.12 5.50
N SER A 66 11.64 1.77 5.17
CA SER A 66 11.29 0.49 4.56
C SER A 66 11.12 0.63 3.05
N VAL A 67 11.32 -0.50 2.36
CA VAL A 67 10.85 -0.70 0.99
C VAL A 67 9.75 -1.76 1.04
N GLN A 68 8.61 -1.44 0.45
CA GLN A 68 7.47 -2.36 0.38
C GLN A 68 7.28 -2.82 -1.06
N PHE A 69 6.79 -4.04 -1.21
CA PHE A 69 6.66 -4.73 -2.50
C PHE A 69 5.27 -5.35 -2.60
N TRP A 70 4.66 -5.21 -3.77
CA TRP A 70 3.41 -5.88 -4.12
C TRP A 70 3.54 -6.55 -5.47
N ASP A 71 3.15 -7.82 -5.50
CA ASP A 71 3.05 -8.59 -6.73
C ASP A 71 1.81 -8.16 -7.52
N LEU A 72 2.01 -7.82 -8.79
CA LEU A 72 0.99 -7.45 -9.76
C LEU A 72 0.89 -8.47 -10.91
N THR A 73 1.59 -9.59 -10.80
CA THR A 73 1.61 -10.70 -11.76
C THR A 73 0.23 -11.35 -11.85
N GLY A 74 -0.18 -11.76 -13.05
CA GLY A 74 -1.54 -12.24 -13.31
C GLY A 74 -2.59 -11.12 -13.45
N GLY A 75 -2.16 -9.86 -13.37
CA GLY A 75 -2.97 -8.69 -13.63
C GLY A 75 -3.70 -8.17 -12.40
N ALA A 76 -4.41 -7.07 -12.63
CA ALA A 76 -5.09 -6.23 -11.64
C ALA A 76 -5.75 -7.00 -10.47
N ALA A 77 -6.42 -8.13 -10.66
CA ALA A 77 -7.20 -8.76 -9.58
C ALA A 77 -6.46 -9.01 -8.24
N ALA A 78 -5.15 -9.29 -8.25
CA ALA A 78 -4.41 -9.69 -7.04
C ALA A 78 -4.26 -8.59 -5.96
N ALA A 79 -4.10 -7.32 -6.33
CA ALA A 79 -3.83 -6.27 -5.33
C ALA A 79 -5.05 -5.89 -4.46
N ALA A 80 -6.23 -6.45 -4.72
CA ALA A 80 -7.45 -6.20 -3.94
C ALA A 80 -7.74 -7.27 -2.88
N GLU A 81 -7.06 -8.44 -2.90
CA GLU A 81 -7.48 -9.61 -2.12
C GLU A 81 -6.58 -9.97 -0.91
N GLU A 82 -5.46 -9.31 -0.64
CA GLU A 82 -4.72 -9.58 0.60
C GLU A 82 -5.25 -8.76 1.80
N GLN A 83 -6.51 -8.96 2.16
CA GLN A 83 -7.00 -8.73 3.52
C GLN A 83 -7.77 -9.97 3.98
N GLY A 84 -7.05 -10.92 4.57
CA GLY A 84 -7.69 -12.10 5.16
C GLY A 84 -6.73 -13.17 5.62
N GLY A 85 -6.03 -12.95 6.74
CA GLY A 85 -5.47 -14.07 7.50
C GLY A 85 -4.25 -13.76 8.37
N ALA A 86 -4.49 -13.35 9.62
CA ALA A 86 -4.11 -14.11 10.83
C ALA A 86 -4.15 -13.23 12.08
N GLN A 87 -4.93 -13.72 13.05
CA GLN A 87 -5.20 -13.20 14.38
C GLN A 87 -3.99 -13.23 15.33
N GLY A 88 -4.09 -12.41 16.37
CA GLY A 88 -3.80 -12.85 17.75
C GLY A 88 -2.58 -12.20 18.39
N SER A 89 -2.82 -11.18 19.19
CA SER A 89 -2.04 -11.01 20.42
C SER A 89 -2.97 -10.46 21.49
N ASP A 90 -3.51 -11.37 22.29
CA ASP A 90 -3.88 -11.09 23.66
C ASP A 90 -2.69 -10.40 24.35
N ASP A 91 -2.92 -9.26 24.98
CA ASP A 91 -2.07 -8.80 26.07
C ASP A 91 -2.97 -8.17 27.14
N GLU A 92 -3.24 -8.98 28.16
CA GLU A 92 -3.75 -8.55 29.46
C GLU A 92 -2.65 -7.80 30.21
N GLY A 93 -3.00 -6.65 30.81
CA GLY A 93 -2.16 -5.91 31.74
C GLY A 93 -2.57 -4.43 31.68
N GLY A 94 -3.47 -3.92 32.51
CA GLY A 94 -3.49 -4.05 33.96
C GLY A 94 -2.51 -3.03 34.52
N GLU A 95 -2.97 -1.83 34.87
CA GLU A 95 -2.39 -1.04 35.95
C GLU A 95 -3.35 0.07 36.40
N GLU A 96 -3.28 0.29 37.70
CA GLU A 96 -4.33 0.75 38.59
C GLU A 96 -4.42 2.28 38.67
N ALA A 97 -5.56 2.74 39.16
CA ALA A 97 -5.83 4.14 39.47
C ALA A 97 -5.28 4.48 40.86
N GLU A 98 -4.44 5.51 40.96
CA GLU A 98 -4.29 6.49 42.07
C GLU A 98 -3.64 7.74 41.42
N GLU A 99 -4.03 9.01 41.58
CA GLU A 99 -4.76 9.75 42.62
C GLU A 99 -5.74 10.78 42.01
#